data_AF-D8LYS7-F1
#
_entry.id   AF-D8LYS7-F1
#
_cell.length_a   1.000
_cell.length_b   1.000
_cell.length_c   1.000
_cell.angle_alpha   90.00
_cell.angle_beta   90.00
_cell.angle_gamma   90.00
#
_symmetry.space_group_name_H-M   'P 1'
#
loop_
_entity.id
_entity.type
_entity.pdbx_description
1 polymer ?
#
loop_
_entity_poly.entity_id
_entity_poly.type
_entity_poly.pdbx_seq_one_letter_code
_entity_poly.pdbx_strand_id
1 'polypeptide(L)'
;MSHNAAISMISELLRMKVRVSEVYIDTVGPAAKYEAKLNQTFNFTNIKFKVAPKADSLYKCVSAASIVAKTHRDAIIEQHPWEEPCMQDRLIGKLGSGYPSDPMTVQFLESVMDPVFGFPTFIRFSWSTASRMLQEKQAAPVIWKNEVEKEPPLKRFEYEAAMQRRCGITKSEF
;
A
#
# COMPACT_ATOMS: atom_id res chain seq x y z
N MET A 1 -2.01 8.71 -1.54
CA MET A 1 -2.84 7.61 -2.08
C MET A 1 -4.28 7.68 -1.58
N SER A 2 -4.52 7.62 -0.26
CA SER A 2 -5.87 7.63 0.34
C SER A 2 -6.77 8.80 -0.10
N HIS A 3 -6.27 10.04 -0.04
CA HIS A 3 -7.05 11.23 -0.45
C HIS A 3 -7.47 11.17 -1.93
N ASN A 4 -6.61 10.64 -2.80
CA ASN A 4 -6.92 10.55 -4.23
C ASN A 4 -8.03 9.52 -4.50
N ALA A 5 -8.06 8.40 -3.77
CA ALA A 5 -9.13 7.41 -3.86
C ALA A 5 -10.49 8.01 -3.45
N ALA A 6 -10.52 8.75 -2.34
CA ALA A 6 -11.73 9.46 -1.90
C ALA A 6 -12.21 10.49 -2.92
N ILE A 7 -11.29 11.30 -3.46
CA ILE A 7 -11.58 12.26 -4.53
C ILE A 7 -12.17 11.54 -5.75
N SER A 8 -11.56 10.43 -6.19
CA SER A 8 -12.04 9.66 -7.33
C SER A 8 -13.47 9.14 -7.14
N MET A 9 -13.82 8.65 -5.95
CA MET A 9 -15.18 8.20 -5.65
C MET A 9 -16.19 9.36 -5.73
N ILE A 10 -15.84 10.53 -5.19
CA ILE A 10 -16.72 11.72 -5.25
C ILE A 10 -16.89 12.17 -6.71
N SER A 11 -15.80 12.24 -7.48
CA SER A 11 -15.84 12.56 -8.90
C SER A 11 -16.71 11.59 -9.69
N GLU A 12 -16.66 10.31 -9.36
CA GLU A 12 -17.48 9.28 -10.01
C GLU A 12 -18.98 9.44 -9.71
N LEU A 13 -19.35 9.75 -8.47
CA LEU A 13 -20.74 10.07 -8.11
C LEU A 13 -21.28 11.28 -8.90
N LEU A 14 -20.45 12.31 -9.06
CA LEU A 14 -20.79 13.48 -9.88
C LEU A 14 -20.93 13.13 -11.36
N ARG A 15 -20.05 12.27 -11.89
CA ARG A 15 -20.13 11.75 -13.26
C ARG A 15 -21.43 10.98 -13.50
N MET A 16 -21.88 10.22 -12.49
CA MET A 16 -23.16 9.51 -12.48
C MET A 16 -24.38 10.44 -12.29
N LYS A 17 -24.18 11.77 -12.24
CA LYS A 17 -25.21 12.79 -12.01
C LYS A 17 -25.96 12.62 -10.67
N VAL A 18 -25.32 12.00 -9.68
CA VAL A 18 -25.86 11.94 -8.32
C VAL A 18 -25.82 13.34 -7.72
N ARG A 19 -26.95 13.82 -7.19
CA ARG A 19 -27.04 15.13 -6.54
C ARG A 19 -26.42 15.05 -5.14
N VAL A 20 -25.16 15.44 -5.04
CA VAL A 20 -24.43 15.51 -3.76
C VAL A 20 -24.47 16.94 -3.22
N SER A 21 -25.00 17.13 -2.01
CA SER A 21 -25.05 18.44 -1.33
C SER A 21 -24.00 18.56 -0.23
N GLU A 22 -23.76 17.49 0.53
CA GLU A 22 -22.83 17.45 1.64
C GLU A 22 -22.01 16.16 1.62
N VAL A 23 -20.73 16.27 1.94
CA VAL A 23 -19.80 15.13 2.01
C VAL A 23 -19.12 15.13 3.37
N TYR A 24 -19.23 14.00 4.07
CA TYR A 24 -18.69 13.78 5.41
C TYR A 24 -17.56 12.77 5.33
N ILE A 25 -16.40 13.10 5.92
CA ILE A 25 -15.19 12.28 5.77
C ILE A 25 -14.54 12.07 7.13
N ASP A 26 -14.28 10.79 7.43
CA ASP A 26 -13.41 10.41 8.55
C ASP A 26 -11.94 10.53 8.15
N THR A 27 -11.12 11.09 9.04
CA THR A 27 -9.69 11.30 8.77
C THR A 27 -8.81 10.86 9.92
N VAL A 28 -7.65 10.33 9.55
CA VAL A 28 -6.52 10.09 10.44
C VAL A 28 -5.46 11.17 10.15
N GLY A 29 -5.64 12.35 10.72
CA GLY A 29 -4.72 13.48 10.53
C GLY A 29 -5.38 14.86 10.61
N PRO A 30 -4.67 15.93 10.18
CA PRO A 30 -5.17 17.30 10.28
C PRO A 30 -6.38 17.54 9.36
N ALA A 31 -7.59 17.55 9.95
CA ALA A 31 -8.85 17.70 9.22
C ALA A 31 -8.89 18.96 8.35
N ALA A 32 -8.49 20.12 8.89
CA ALA A 32 -8.52 21.39 8.18
C ALA A 32 -7.73 21.38 6.85
N LYS A 33 -6.54 20.74 6.84
CA LYS A 33 -5.73 20.64 5.61
C LYS A 33 -6.43 19.80 4.55
N TYR A 34 -7.07 18.71 4.98
CA TYR A 34 -7.76 17.83 4.05
C TYR A 34 -9.04 18.47 3.51
N GLU A 35 -9.80 19.14 4.37
CA GLU A 35 -10.99 19.90 3.98
C GLU A 35 -10.65 21.02 2.98
N ALA A 36 -9.59 21.78 3.24
CA ALA A 36 -9.11 22.81 2.30
C ALA A 36 -8.74 22.20 0.93
N LYS A 37 -8.07 21.05 0.92
CA LYS A 37 -7.74 20.32 -0.33
C LYS A 37 -9.01 19.92 -1.09
N LEU A 38 -10.05 19.44 -0.41
CA LEU A 38 -11.31 19.04 -1.04
C LEU A 38 -12.07 20.23 -1.59
N ASN A 39 -12.20 21.32 -0.81
CA ASN A 39 -12.81 22.56 -1.27
C ASN A 39 -12.09 23.12 -2.51
N GLN A 40 -10.75 23.06 -2.55
CA GLN A 40 -9.98 23.47 -3.73
C GLN A 40 -10.25 22.54 -4.93
N THR A 41 -10.28 21.23 -4.71
CA THR A 41 -10.47 20.22 -5.77
C THR A 41 -11.87 20.29 -6.40
N PHE A 42 -12.89 20.60 -5.60
CA PHE A 42 -14.30 20.62 -6.01
C PHE A 42 -14.90 22.04 -6.01
N ASN A 43 -14.08 23.07 -6.22
CA ASN A 43 -14.48 24.48 -6.22
C ASN A 43 -15.53 24.84 -7.28
N PHE A 44 -15.72 23.98 -8.29
CA PHE A 44 -16.74 24.09 -9.33
C PHE A 44 -18.11 23.54 -8.89
N THR A 45 -18.25 23.12 -7.63
CA THR A 45 -19.48 22.56 -7.05
C THR A 45 -19.89 23.31 -5.79
N ASN A 46 -21.16 23.21 -5.41
CA ASN A 46 -21.68 23.75 -4.14
C ASN A 46 -21.69 22.70 -3.01
N ILE A 47 -20.82 21.69 -3.08
CA ILE A 47 -20.75 20.65 -2.06
C ILE A 47 -20.14 21.23 -0.78
N LYS A 48 -20.78 20.96 0.36
CA LYS A 48 -20.22 21.27 1.68
C LYS A 48 -19.43 20.08 2.20
N PHE A 49 -18.11 20.24 2.35
CA PHE A 49 -17.26 19.22 2.93
C PHE A 49 -17.19 19.39 4.45
N LYS A 50 -17.30 18.29 5.19
CA LYS A 50 -17.08 18.23 6.64
C LYS A 50 -16.11 17.10 6.94
N VAL A 51 -14.90 17.46 7.34
CA VAL A 51 -13.85 16.49 7.67
C VAL A 51 -13.64 16.50 9.18
N ALA A 52 -13.70 15.35 9.82
CA ALA A 52 -13.49 15.24 11.26
C ALA A 52 -12.78 13.94 11.63
N PRO A 53 -11.98 13.91 12.71
CA PRO A 53 -11.52 12.66 13.30
C PRO A 53 -12.70 11.94 13.95
N LYS A 54 -12.74 10.60 13.87
CA LYS A 54 -13.81 9.76 14.43
C LYS A 54 -15.19 10.13 13.89
N ALA A 55 -15.25 10.52 12.62
CA ALA A 55 -16.49 10.98 11.98
C ALA A 55 -17.54 9.86 11.88
N ASP A 56 -17.12 8.60 11.90
CA ASP A 56 -17.99 7.42 11.98
C ASP A 56 -18.83 7.37 13.25
N SER A 57 -18.33 7.95 14.35
CA SER A 57 -19.05 8.08 15.62
C SER A 57 -19.96 9.31 15.67
N LEU A 58 -19.73 10.29 14.78
CA LEU A 58 -20.44 11.58 14.75
C LEU A 58 -21.59 11.57 13.72
N TYR A 59 -21.41 10.88 12.59
CA TYR A 59 -22.31 10.95 11.45
C TYR A 59 -22.72 9.54 11.00
N LYS A 60 -24.04 9.29 10.96
CA LYS A 60 -24.61 7.98 10.58
C LYS A 60 -24.19 7.53 9.18
N CYS A 61 -24.07 8.45 8.22
CA CYS A 61 -23.63 8.13 6.86
C CYS A 61 -22.17 7.64 6.81
N VAL A 62 -21.29 8.22 7.63
CA VAL A 62 -19.90 7.79 7.74
C VAL A 62 -19.81 6.46 8.49
N SER A 63 -20.64 6.24 9.51
CA SER A 63 -20.78 4.94 10.18
C SER A 63 -21.17 3.84 9.19
N ALA A 64 -22.18 4.08 8.35
CA ALA A 64 -22.59 3.15 7.29
C ALA A 64 -21.45 2.88 6.28
N ALA A 65 -20.75 3.92 5.83
CA ALA A 65 -19.60 3.77 4.95
C ALA A 65 -18.48 2.93 5.59
N SER A 66 -18.26 3.09 6.90
CA SER A 66 -17.28 2.33 7.68
C SER A 66 -17.63 0.84 7.75
N ILE A 67 -18.92 0.49 7.90
CA ILE A 67 -19.40 -0.89 7.85
C ILE A 67 -19.17 -1.48 6.46
N VAL A 68 -19.60 -0.78 5.40
CA VAL A 68 -19.42 -1.25 4.01
C VAL A 68 -17.94 -1.45 3.69
N ALA A 69 -17.07 -0.51 4.07
CA ALA A 69 -15.64 -0.61 3.80
C ALA A 69 -15.00 -1.82 4.51
N LYS A 70 -15.34 -2.06 5.78
CA LYS A 70 -14.80 -3.19 6.56
C LYS A 70 -15.32 -4.53 6.06
N THR A 71 -16.64 -4.65 5.87
CA THR A 71 -17.26 -5.90 5.38
C THR A 71 -16.76 -6.27 3.98
N HIS A 72 -16.62 -5.29 3.09
CA HIS A 72 -16.07 -5.52 1.75
C HIS A 72 -14.58 -5.91 1.80
N ARG A 73 -13.78 -5.26 2.65
CA ARG A 73 -12.39 -5.64 2.89
C ARG A 73 -12.30 -7.10 3.35
N ASP A 74 -13.07 -7.47 4.38
CA ASP A 74 -12.99 -8.79 4.98
C ASP A 74 -13.43 -9.88 3.99
N ALA A 75 -14.45 -9.61 3.18
CA ALA A 75 -14.88 -10.50 2.09
C ALA A 75 -13.80 -10.67 1.01
N ILE A 76 -13.14 -9.58 0.58
CA ILE A 76 -12.03 -9.66 -0.37
C ILE A 76 -10.89 -10.49 0.21
N ILE A 77 -10.52 -10.26 1.47
CA ILE A 77 -9.43 -10.99 2.13
C ILE A 77 -9.76 -12.49 2.22
N GLU A 78 -10.99 -12.85 2.59
CA GLU A 78 -11.41 -14.25 2.72
C GLU A 78 -11.40 -15.00 1.38
N GLN A 79 -11.77 -14.32 0.29
CA GLN A 79 -11.94 -14.92 -1.04
C GLN A 79 -10.80 -14.59 -2.00
N HIS A 80 -9.71 -13.97 -1.53
CA HIS A 80 -8.64 -13.52 -2.41
C HIS A 80 -7.95 -14.74 -3.06
N PRO A 81 -8.00 -14.86 -4.40
CA PRO A 81 -7.29 -15.93 -5.09
C PRO A 81 -5.80 -15.60 -5.10
N TRP A 82 -4.97 -16.58 -4.75
CA TRP A 82 -3.53 -16.41 -4.91
C TRP A 82 -3.13 -16.51 -6.37
N GLU A 83 -2.27 -15.59 -6.82
CA GLU A 83 -1.64 -15.65 -8.13
C GLU A 83 -0.49 -16.66 -8.13
N GLU A 84 0.20 -16.79 -7.00
CA GLU A 84 1.37 -17.65 -6.85
C GLU A 84 0.97 -19.12 -6.64
N PRO A 85 1.48 -20.07 -7.44
CA PRO A 85 1.15 -21.49 -7.30
C PRO A 85 1.46 -22.06 -5.90
N CYS A 86 2.53 -21.59 -5.25
CA CYS A 86 2.92 -22.04 -3.92
C CYS A 86 1.95 -21.63 -2.81
N MET A 87 0.97 -20.79 -3.12
CA MET A 87 -0.01 -20.25 -2.17
C MET A 87 -1.43 -20.77 -2.40
N GLN A 88 -1.69 -21.48 -3.51
CA GLN A 88 -3.05 -21.88 -3.92
C GLN A 88 -3.84 -22.69 -2.87
N ASP A 89 -3.16 -23.49 -2.04
CA ASP A 89 -3.79 -24.29 -0.98
C ASP A 89 -4.02 -23.52 0.33
N ARG A 90 -3.59 -22.25 0.43
CA ARG A 90 -3.64 -21.46 1.66
C ARG A 90 -4.83 -20.50 1.64
N LEU A 91 -5.63 -20.50 2.71
CA LEU A 91 -6.69 -19.50 2.89
C LEU A 91 -6.17 -18.32 3.71
N ILE A 92 -6.39 -17.09 3.22
CA ILE A 92 -5.87 -15.87 3.84
C ILE A 92 -6.54 -15.56 5.18
N GLY A 93 -7.83 -15.88 5.33
CA GLY A 93 -8.61 -15.53 6.52
C GLY A 93 -8.12 -16.14 7.85
N LYS A 94 -7.17 -17.07 7.82
CA LYS A 94 -6.62 -17.74 9.02
C LYS A 94 -5.15 -17.40 9.31
N LEU A 95 -4.61 -16.35 8.68
CA LEU A 95 -3.18 -16.02 8.70
C LEU A 95 -2.80 -14.96 9.76
N GLY A 96 -3.71 -14.64 10.67
CA GLY A 96 -3.59 -13.56 11.63
C GLY A 96 -4.40 -12.33 11.23
N SER A 97 -4.22 -11.24 11.96
CA SER A 97 -4.93 -9.97 11.79
C SER A 97 -4.47 -9.15 10.58
N GLY A 98 -3.31 -9.46 9.99
CA GLY A 98 -2.67 -8.67 8.93
C GLY A 98 -1.90 -7.45 9.42
N TYR A 99 -1.81 -7.21 10.74
CA TYR A 99 -1.04 -6.10 11.31
C TYR A 99 0.39 -6.54 11.70
N PRO A 100 1.38 -5.63 11.65
CA PRO A 100 2.77 -5.98 11.99
C PRO A 100 2.99 -6.30 13.47
N SER A 101 2.07 -5.85 14.33
CA SER A 101 2.09 -6.08 15.77
C SER A 101 1.57 -7.46 16.17
N ASP A 102 0.98 -8.20 15.24
CA ASP A 102 0.40 -9.51 15.50
C ASP A 102 1.43 -10.63 15.22
N PRO A 103 1.81 -11.42 16.24
CA PRO A 103 2.79 -12.49 16.08
C PRO A 103 2.39 -13.53 15.02
N MET A 104 1.10 -13.83 14.87
CA MET A 104 0.63 -14.80 13.87
C MET A 104 0.87 -14.29 12.45
N THR A 105 0.61 -13.00 12.22
CA THR A 105 0.88 -12.33 10.94
C THR A 105 2.38 -12.35 10.63
N VAL A 106 3.23 -12.07 11.61
CA VAL A 106 4.70 -12.09 11.42
C VAL A 106 5.18 -13.50 11.08
N GLN A 107 4.72 -14.51 11.82
CA GLN A 107 5.07 -15.92 11.55
C GLN A 107 4.59 -16.35 10.14
N PHE A 108 3.41 -15.91 9.72
CA PHE A 108 2.93 -16.16 8.37
C PHE A 108 3.89 -15.58 7.32
N LEU A 109 4.27 -14.30 7.46
CA LEU A 109 5.22 -13.65 6.55
C LEU A 109 6.53 -14.43 6.47
N GLU A 110 7.06 -14.89 7.60
CA GLU A 110 8.27 -15.71 7.63
C GLU A 110 8.13 -17.01 6.86
N SER A 111 6.96 -17.65 6.94
CA SER A 111 6.71 -18.95 6.30
C SER A 111 6.55 -18.90 4.77
N VAL A 112 6.31 -17.71 4.21
CA VAL A 112 6.03 -17.51 2.77
C VAL A 112 7.10 -16.70 2.05
N MET A 113 8.17 -16.33 2.77
CA MET A 113 9.23 -15.53 2.21
C MET A 113 10.14 -16.40 1.32
N ASP A 114 10.15 -16.10 0.03
CA ASP A 114 11.03 -16.68 -0.96
C ASP A 114 12.40 -15.96 -0.98
N PRO A 115 13.54 -16.68 -1.06
CA PRO A 115 14.85 -16.06 -1.07
C PRO A 115 15.09 -15.13 -2.27
N VAL A 116 14.47 -15.35 -3.43
CA VAL A 116 14.73 -14.53 -4.63
C VAL A 116 13.61 -13.53 -4.85
N PHE A 117 12.36 -13.98 -4.78
CA PHE A 117 11.18 -13.17 -5.10
C PHE A 117 10.64 -12.39 -3.90
N GLY A 118 11.06 -12.72 -2.68
CA GLY A 118 10.59 -12.05 -1.47
C GLY A 118 9.22 -12.56 -1.05
N PHE A 119 8.16 -11.80 -1.29
CA PHE A 119 6.81 -12.14 -0.80
C PHE A 119 5.79 -12.28 -1.94
N PRO A 120 4.72 -13.07 -1.74
CA PRO A 120 3.53 -13.01 -2.58
C PRO A 120 2.98 -11.59 -2.76
N THR A 121 2.36 -11.32 -3.91
CA THR A 121 1.80 -10.04 -4.35
C THR A 121 0.79 -9.42 -3.39
N PHE A 122 0.07 -10.25 -2.63
CA PHE A 122 -0.86 -9.80 -1.59
C PHE A 122 -0.18 -8.98 -0.47
N ILE A 123 1.11 -9.20 -0.24
CA ILE A 123 1.87 -8.56 0.84
C ILE A 123 2.36 -7.18 0.41
N ARG A 124 2.21 -6.20 1.30
CA ARG A 124 2.64 -4.82 1.06
C ARG A 124 4.15 -4.68 1.27
N PHE A 125 4.92 -4.74 0.19
CA PHE A 125 6.38 -4.52 0.21
C PHE A 125 6.82 -3.16 0.78
N SER A 126 5.95 -2.15 0.71
CA SER A 126 6.20 -0.81 1.26
C SER A 126 6.10 -0.74 2.78
N TRP A 127 5.64 -1.80 3.45
CA TRP A 127 5.62 -1.85 4.91
C TRP A 127 7.02 -2.12 5.45
N SER A 128 7.41 -1.35 6.46
CA SER A 128 8.74 -1.44 7.10
C SER A 128 9.05 -2.85 7.59
N THR A 129 8.06 -3.59 8.09
CA THR A 129 8.25 -4.99 8.51
C THR A 129 8.65 -5.89 7.35
N ALA A 130 7.99 -5.77 6.19
CA ALA A 130 8.36 -6.55 5.01
C ALA A 130 9.74 -6.14 4.49
N SER A 131 10.01 -4.83 4.40
CA SER A 131 11.33 -4.34 3.95
C SER A 131 12.46 -4.81 4.87
N ARG A 132 12.25 -4.74 6.19
CA ARG A 132 13.21 -5.21 7.19
C ARG A 132 13.46 -6.72 7.05
N MET A 133 12.41 -7.53 6.88
CA MET A 133 12.56 -8.97 6.70
C MET A 133 13.36 -9.31 5.45
N LEU A 134 13.17 -8.59 4.34
CA LEU A 134 13.96 -8.79 3.12
C LEU A 134 15.44 -8.38 3.27
N GLN A 135 15.75 -7.45 4.16
CA GLN A 135 17.13 -6.99 4.40
C GLN A 135 17.86 -7.86 5.43
N GLU A 136 17.18 -8.28 6.48
CA GLU A 136 17.76 -8.99 7.63
C GLU A 136 17.75 -10.52 7.44
N LYS A 137 16.83 -11.06 6.64
CA LYS A 137 16.72 -12.50 6.39
C LYS A 137 17.39 -12.89 5.07
N GLN A 138 17.49 -14.19 4.82
CA GLN A 138 18.23 -14.83 3.71
C GLN A 138 17.69 -14.52 2.30
N ALA A 139 17.02 -13.39 2.09
CA ALA A 139 16.68 -12.94 0.75
C ALA A 139 17.93 -12.48 0.01
N ALA A 140 17.92 -12.65 -1.31
CA ALA A 140 18.97 -12.24 -2.20
C ALA A 140 19.08 -10.72 -2.18
N PRO A 141 20.28 -10.15 -2.04
CA PRO A 141 20.46 -8.71 -2.06
C PRO A 141 20.11 -8.16 -3.44
N VAL A 142 19.12 -7.26 -3.48
CA VAL A 142 18.71 -6.53 -4.68
C VAL A 142 19.25 -5.11 -4.59
N ILE A 143 19.89 -4.65 -5.66
CA ILE A 143 20.41 -3.29 -5.78
C ILE A 143 19.65 -2.59 -6.89
N TRP A 144 18.93 -1.54 -6.54
CA TRP A 144 18.16 -0.78 -7.53
C TRP A 144 19.02 0.34 -8.13
N LYS A 145 18.88 0.57 -9.43
CA LYS A 145 19.60 1.65 -10.15
C LYS A 145 19.50 3.00 -9.44
N ASN A 146 18.30 3.35 -8.97
CA ASN A 146 18.03 4.63 -8.31
C ASN A 146 18.72 4.79 -6.94
N GLU A 147 19.11 3.68 -6.30
CA GLU A 147 19.86 3.71 -5.04
C GLU A 147 21.33 4.00 -5.30
N VAL A 148 21.90 3.33 -6.31
CA VAL A 148 23.26 3.58 -6.80
C VAL A 148 23.40 5.01 -7.32
N GLU A 149 22.34 5.56 -7.92
CA GLU A 149 22.41 6.90 -8.49
C GLU A 149 22.50 8.02 -7.46
N LYS A 150 22.02 7.79 -6.23
CA LYS A 150 22.05 8.74 -5.12
C LYS A 150 23.39 8.76 -4.37
N GLU A 151 24.22 7.75 -4.57
CA GLU A 151 25.54 7.67 -3.95
C GLU A 151 26.57 8.53 -4.72
N PRO A 152 27.60 9.06 -4.03
CA PRO A 152 28.67 9.81 -4.69
C PRO A 152 29.40 8.96 -5.75
N PRO A 153 29.99 9.60 -6.78
CA PRO A 153 30.48 8.91 -7.98
C PRO A 153 31.45 7.75 -7.72
N LEU A 154 32.31 7.87 -6.70
CA LEU A 154 33.30 6.85 -6.34
C LEU A 154 32.66 5.52 -5.93
N LYS A 155 31.58 5.56 -5.13
CA LYS A 155 30.84 4.36 -4.73
C LYS A 155 30.06 3.75 -5.89
N ARG A 156 29.58 4.57 -6.83
CA ARG A 156 28.90 4.09 -8.04
C ARG A 156 29.81 3.17 -8.88
N PHE A 157 31.07 3.55 -9.07
CA PHE A 157 32.05 2.71 -9.78
C PHE A 157 32.31 1.36 -9.07
N GLU A 158 32.37 1.35 -7.74
CA GLU A 158 32.54 0.11 -6.96
C GLU A 158 31.32 -0.82 -7.08
N TYR A 159 30.11 -0.26 -7.06
CA TYR A 159 28.87 -1.01 -7.26
C TYR A 159 28.76 -1.60 -8.67
N GLU A 160 29.09 -0.82 -9.71
CA GLU A 160 29.11 -1.31 -11.09
C GLU A 160 30.16 -2.41 -11.30
N ALA A 161 31.34 -2.27 -10.70
CA ALA A 161 32.38 -3.30 -10.73
C ALA A 161 32.02 -4.56 -9.93
N ALA A 162 31.23 -4.44 -8.86
CA ALA A 162 30.71 -5.57 -8.10
C ALA A 162 29.57 -6.30 -8.83
N MET A 163 28.68 -5.55 -9.51
CA MET A 163 27.64 -6.13 -10.39
C MET A 163 28.25 -6.89 -11.56
N GLN A 164 29.28 -6.35 -12.23
CA GLN A 164 29.97 -7.03 -13.32
C GLN A 164 30.63 -8.34 -12.87
N ARG A 165 31.23 -8.35 -11.67
CA ARG A 165 31.83 -9.55 -11.07
C ARG A 165 30.79 -10.61 -10.69
N ARG A 166 29.60 -10.21 -10.23
CA ARG A 166 28.51 -11.14 -9.86
C ARG A 166 27.73 -11.69 -11.05
N CYS A 167 27.49 -10.90 -12.08
CA CYS A 167 26.75 -11.35 -13.26
C CYS A 167 27.59 -12.15 -14.26
N GLY A 168 28.90 -12.31 -14.03
CA GLY A 168 29.80 -13.03 -14.96
C GLY A 168 29.93 -12.37 -16.33
N ILE A 169 29.45 -11.13 -16.50
CA ILE A 169 29.58 -10.37 -17.74
C ILE A 169 30.96 -9.74 -17.74
N THR A 170 31.95 -10.50 -18.22
CA THR A 170 33.19 -9.90 -18.68
C THR A 170 32.86 -9.02 -19.86
N LYS A 171 33.25 -7.73 -19.81
CA LYS A 171 33.29 -6.90 -21.01
C LYS A 171 34.25 -7.57 -21.99
N SER A 172 33.73 -8.39 -22.90
CA SER A 172 34.45 -8.79 -24.09
C SER A 172 34.56 -7.55 -24.98
N GLU A 173 35.78 -7.00 -25.00
CA GLU A 173 36.44 -6.34 -26.13
C GLU A 173 35.74 -5.13 -26.76
N PHE A 174 36.26 -3.94 -26.41
CA PHE A 174 36.63 -2.89 -27.38
C PHE A 174 38.02 -2.37 -27.01
#